data_AF-A0A0S8DUW0-F1
#
_entry.id   AF-A0A0S8DUW0-F1
#
_cell.length_a   1.000
_cell.length_b   1.000
_cell.length_c   1.000
_cell.angle_alpha   90.00
_cell.angle_beta   90.00
_cell.angle_gamma   90.00
#
_symmetry.space_group_name_H-M   'P 1'
#
loop_
_entity.id
_entity.type
_entity.pdbx_description
1 polymer ?
#
loop_
_entity_poly.entity_id
_entity_poly.type
_entity_poly.pdbx_seq_one_letter_code
_entity_poly.pdbx_strand_id
1 'polypeptide(L)'
;MFRKRAFTLIELLVVIAVIAILMAILMPALKAAKELARGSNCLANQRSLVLAYTMYADDNDSRIVRGHVDMANLDSPMWVLPPIDAGGAYISGTPLLADRVRGIKRGAMYPYINNHQMYHCPGDNRYQTGAPEHQRMYRSYIIPDVLSAARKGFHSWTEARYRYFPKKLTEITHASKKYLFVESEFQNPNFNYDHGGWSFAPWIDTRWVDALATFHSKSATFGFADGHAEKYKWVHSETWRIFIGDLPISTLQPDAGVNADWRWCWERFPYLHETERPR
;
A
#
# COMPACT_ATOMS: atom_id res chain seq x y z
N MET A 1 40.60 54.89 11.68
CA MET A 1 39.36 54.42 12.35
C MET A 1 38.30 54.21 11.26
N PHE A 2 38.11 52.98 10.79
CA PHE A 2 37.11 52.70 9.75
C PHE A 2 35.71 52.74 10.35
N ARG A 3 34.92 53.75 9.94
CA ARG A 3 33.53 53.93 10.35
C ARG A 3 32.73 52.74 9.79
N LYS A 4 32.31 51.81 10.65
CA LYS A 4 31.44 50.70 10.24
C LYS A 4 30.12 51.31 9.75
N ARG A 5 29.78 51.10 8.48
CA ARG A 5 28.47 51.50 7.93
C ARG A 5 27.40 50.63 8.60
N ALA A 6 26.48 51.27 9.31
CA ALA A 6 25.33 50.59 9.88
C ALA A 6 24.24 50.45 8.81
N PHE A 7 23.60 49.28 8.77
CA PHE A 7 22.48 49.00 7.87
C PHE A 7 21.29 49.91 8.25
N THR A 8 20.65 50.51 7.24
CA THR A 8 19.43 51.28 7.43
C THR A 8 18.21 50.36 7.53
N LEU A 9 17.16 50.83 8.21
CA LEU A 9 15.88 50.11 8.31
C LEU A 9 15.29 49.81 6.93
N ILE A 10 15.45 50.73 5.97
CA ILE A 10 14.96 50.59 4.60
C ILE A 10 15.70 49.48 3.87
N GLU A 11 17.04 49.43 3.98
CA GLU A 11 17.84 48.36 3.36
C GLU A 11 17.45 46.98 3.90
N LEU A 12 17.20 46.86 5.21
CA LEU A 12 16.72 45.62 5.81
C LEU A 12 15.33 45.24 5.29
N LEU A 13 14.41 46.21 5.18
CA LEU A 13 13.04 46.00 4.71
C LEU A 13 12.99 45.50 3.26
N VAL A 14 13.82 46.07 2.39
CA VAL A 14 13.90 45.66 0.98
C VAL A 14 14.42 44.22 0.88
N VAL A 15 15.41 43.84 1.69
CA VAL A 15 15.96 42.47 1.67
C VAL A 15 14.92 41.45 2.11
N ILE A 16 14.19 41.70 3.20
CA ILE A 16 13.14 40.76 3.63
C ILE A 16 11.99 40.70 2.60
N ALA A 17 11.67 41.80 1.93
CA ALA A 17 10.65 41.82 0.88
C ALA A 17 11.07 40.95 -0.32
N VAL A 18 12.33 41.04 -0.75
CA VAL A 18 12.87 40.19 -1.82
C VAL A 18 12.89 38.72 -1.39
N ILE A 19 13.33 38.40 -0.17
CA ILE A 19 13.31 37.02 0.36
C ILE A 19 11.87 36.49 0.40
N ALA A 20 10.90 37.29 0.84
CA ALA A 20 9.49 36.89 0.89
C ALA A 20 8.94 36.56 -0.50
N ILE A 21 9.25 37.38 -1.52
CA ILE A 21 8.85 37.13 -2.92
C ILE A 21 9.47 35.82 -3.43
N LEU A 22 10.77 35.61 -3.20
CA LEU A 22 11.46 34.38 -3.60
C LEU A 22 10.88 33.15 -2.90
N MET A 23 10.61 33.23 -1.60
CA MET A 23 10.00 32.14 -0.83
C MET A 23 8.57 31.83 -1.29
N ALA A 24 7.78 32.84 -1.66
CA ALA A 24 6.42 32.67 -2.17
C ALA A 24 6.38 31.82 -3.45
N ILE A 25 7.38 31.96 -4.33
CA ILE A 25 7.49 31.17 -5.57
C ILE A 25 8.13 29.80 -5.29
N LEU A 26 9.10 29.72 -4.37
CA LEU A 26 9.83 28.49 -4.07
C LEU A 26 8.98 27.46 -3.31
N MET A 27 8.12 27.89 -2.39
CA MET A 27 7.33 26.98 -1.56
C MET A 27 6.39 26.05 -2.36
N PRO A 28 5.59 26.53 -3.33
CA PRO A 28 4.77 25.67 -4.18
C PRO A 28 5.61 24.67 -4.99
N ALA A 29 6.72 25.13 -5.58
CA ALA A 29 7.61 24.29 -6.37
C ALA A 29 8.27 23.18 -5.52
N LEU A 30 8.75 23.51 -4.33
CA LEU A 30 9.35 22.55 -3.40
C LEU A 30 8.33 21.50 -2.92
N LYS A 31 7.07 21.92 -2.66
CA LYS A 31 5.99 20.98 -2.30
C LYS A 31 5.73 19.99 -3.44
N ALA A 32 5.64 20.46 -4.68
CA ALA A 32 5.45 19.60 -5.85
C ALA A 32 6.64 18.64 -6.05
N ALA A 33 7.87 19.15 -5.93
CA ALA A 33 9.08 18.33 -6.05
C ALA A 33 9.15 17.23 -4.97
N LYS A 34 8.82 17.57 -3.71
CA LYS A 34 8.77 16.60 -2.62
C LYS A 34 7.73 15.51 -2.88
N GLU A 35 6.58 15.87 -3.44
CA GLU A 35 5.52 14.91 -3.75
C GLU A 35 5.91 13.95 -4.87
N LEU A 36 6.57 14.46 -5.93
CA LEU A 36 7.15 13.62 -6.97
C LEU A 36 8.19 12.65 -6.41
N ALA A 37 9.09 13.13 -5.55
CA ALA A 37 10.12 12.31 -4.91
C ALA A 37 9.51 11.20 -4.04
N ARG A 38 8.46 11.50 -3.27
CA ARG A 38 7.72 10.49 -2.49
C ARG A 38 7.13 9.40 -3.38
N GLY A 39 6.50 9.78 -4.49
CA GLY A 39 5.96 8.82 -5.46
C GLY A 39 7.05 7.95 -6.11
N SER A 40 8.19 8.54 -6.46
CA SER A 40 9.34 7.79 -7.01
C SER A 40 9.91 6.78 -6.00
N ASN A 41 10.03 7.17 -4.73
CA ASN A 41 10.47 6.28 -3.66
C ASN A 41 9.44 5.16 -3.42
N CYS A 42 8.14 5.48 -3.47
CA CYS A 42 7.08 4.49 -3.32
C CYS A 42 7.14 3.42 -4.44
N LEU A 43 7.38 3.82 -5.69
CA LEU A 43 7.60 2.88 -6.79
C LEU A 43 8.86 2.03 -6.59
N ALA A 44 9.94 2.60 -6.05
CA ALA A 44 11.15 1.85 -5.76
C ALA A 44 10.93 0.82 -4.62
N ASN A 45 10.16 1.18 -3.59
CA ASN A 45 9.75 0.28 -2.53
C ASN A 45 8.93 -0.89 -3.09
N GLN A 46 7.94 -0.63 -3.95
CA GLN A 46 7.13 -1.65 -4.61
C GLN A 46 7.98 -2.64 -5.43
N ARG A 47 8.95 -2.15 -6.22
CA ARG A 47 9.88 -3.03 -6.95
C ARG A 47 10.72 -3.89 -6.01
N SER A 48 11.16 -3.33 -4.89
CA SER A 48 11.94 -4.06 -3.88
C SER A 48 11.09 -5.16 -3.21
N LEU A 49 9.81 -4.87 -2.93
CA LEU A 49 8.87 -5.86 -2.40
C LEU A 49 8.59 -6.99 -3.40
N VAL A 50 8.34 -6.65 -4.66
CA VAL A 50 8.17 -7.66 -5.73
C VAL A 50 9.41 -8.52 -5.87
N LEU A 51 10.60 -7.91 -5.93
CA LEU A 51 11.85 -8.66 -6.03
C LEU A 51 12.01 -9.65 -4.88
N ALA A 52 11.77 -9.21 -3.64
CA ALA A 52 11.80 -10.08 -2.48
C ALA A 52 10.75 -11.20 -2.51
N TYR A 53 9.58 -10.92 -3.07
CA TYR A 53 8.52 -11.92 -3.25
C TYR A 53 8.95 -13.00 -4.24
N THR A 54 9.60 -12.60 -5.34
CA THR A 54 10.15 -13.52 -6.34
C THR A 54 11.32 -14.32 -5.79
N MET A 55 12.24 -13.70 -5.05
CA MET A 55 13.36 -14.41 -4.40
C MET A 55 12.85 -15.42 -3.37
N TYR A 56 11.88 -15.04 -2.54
CA TYR A 56 11.24 -15.98 -1.63
C TYR A 56 10.65 -17.17 -2.39
N ALA A 57 9.92 -16.93 -3.48
CA ALA A 57 9.31 -17.99 -4.25
C ALA A 57 10.37 -18.93 -4.86
N ASP A 58 11.47 -18.38 -5.39
CA ASP A 58 12.59 -19.14 -5.97
C ASP A 58 13.20 -20.11 -4.94
N ASP A 59 13.42 -19.63 -3.71
CA ASP A 59 13.96 -20.44 -2.60
C ASP A 59 12.95 -21.45 -2.01
N ASN A 60 11.67 -21.40 -2.40
CA ASN A 60 10.58 -22.16 -1.77
C ASN A 60 9.70 -22.91 -2.79
N ASP A 61 10.28 -23.54 -3.81
CA ASP A 61 9.56 -24.35 -4.82
C ASP A 61 8.45 -23.58 -5.56
N SER A 62 8.74 -22.31 -5.87
CA SER A 62 7.82 -21.32 -6.43
C SER A 62 6.62 -20.98 -5.54
N ARG A 63 6.57 -21.44 -4.28
CA ARG A 63 5.44 -21.16 -3.37
C ARG A 63 5.41 -19.69 -3.01
N ILE A 64 4.20 -19.14 -2.92
CA ILE A 64 4.01 -17.75 -2.51
C ILE A 64 3.75 -17.62 -1.02
N VAL A 65 4.04 -16.44 -0.46
CA VAL A 65 3.61 -16.05 0.89
C VAL A 65 2.16 -15.61 0.90
N ARG A 66 1.51 -15.69 2.05
CA ARG A 66 0.17 -15.14 2.24
C ARG A 66 0.22 -13.66 2.64
N GLY A 67 -0.72 -12.87 2.10
CA GLY A 67 -0.97 -11.49 2.52
C GLY A 67 -1.61 -11.37 3.89
N HIS A 68 -2.51 -12.31 4.22
CA HIS A 68 -3.24 -12.32 5.48
C HIS A 68 -2.33 -12.67 6.65
N VAL A 69 -2.50 -11.96 7.78
CA VAL A 69 -1.64 -12.06 8.96
C VAL A 69 -2.38 -12.56 10.20
N ASP A 70 -3.27 -13.52 10.01
CA ASP A 70 -3.79 -14.32 11.12
C ASP A 70 -2.71 -15.29 11.62
N MET A 71 -2.70 -15.57 12.92
CA MET A 71 -1.80 -16.58 13.49
C MET A 71 -2.38 -18.00 13.41
N ALA A 72 -3.41 -18.23 12.59
CA ALA A 72 -3.89 -19.58 12.37
C ALA A 72 -2.93 -20.31 11.42
N ASN A 73 -2.69 -21.60 11.70
CA ASN A 73 -1.80 -22.45 10.93
C ASN A 73 -2.36 -22.68 9.53
N LEU A 74 -1.77 -22.01 8.55
CA LEU A 74 -2.03 -22.21 7.13
C LEU A 74 -0.82 -22.81 6.41
N ASP A 75 -1.08 -23.34 5.21
CA ASP A 75 -0.11 -23.99 4.32
C ASP A 75 0.98 -23.06 3.78
N SER A 76 0.87 -21.75 4.01
CA SER A 76 1.77 -20.72 3.45
C SER A 76 2.16 -19.73 4.56
N PRO A 77 3.45 -19.38 4.69
CA PRO A 77 3.89 -18.49 5.75
C PRO A 77 3.47 -17.05 5.47
N MET A 78 3.30 -16.29 6.54
CA MET A 78 2.89 -14.89 6.47
C MET A 78 4.04 -14.03 5.97
N TRP A 79 3.75 -13.17 5.00
CA TRP A 79 4.74 -12.24 4.47
C TRP A 79 5.28 -11.27 5.53
N VAL A 80 4.44 -10.90 6.50
CA VAL A 80 4.74 -10.16 7.74
C VAL A 80 3.90 -10.72 8.89
N LEU A 81 4.35 -10.56 10.14
CA LEU A 81 3.52 -10.86 11.31
C LEU A 81 2.67 -9.65 11.71
N PRO A 82 1.59 -9.86 12.51
CA PRO A 82 0.95 -8.76 13.21
C PRO A 82 1.92 -8.09 14.18
N PRO A 83 1.56 -6.94 14.77
CA PRO A 83 2.36 -6.31 15.81
C PRO A 83 2.64 -7.28 16.96
N ILE A 84 3.90 -7.36 17.38
CA ILE A 84 4.35 -8.25 18.45
C ILE A 84 5.25 -7.51 19.45
N ASP A 85 5.20 -7.93 20.70
CA ASP A 85 6.09 -7.43 21.74
C ASP A 85 7.53 -7.96 21.57
N ALA A 86 8.43 -7.63 22.51
CA ALA A 86 9.81 -8.10 22.49
C ALA A 86 9.95 -9.62 22.70
N GLY A 87 8.98 -10.25 23.38
CA GLY A 87 8.91 -11.70 23.58
C GLY A 87 8.35 -12.45 22.37
N GLY A 88 7.74 -11.75 21.41
CA GLY A 88 7.08 -12.32 20.25
C GLY A 88 5.60 -12.62 20.45
N ALA A 89 4.98 -12.13 21.53
CA ALA A 89 3.55 -12.24 21.75
C ALA A 89 2.80 -11.19 20.92
N TYR A 90 1.66 -11.58 20.36
CA TYR A 90 0.77 -10.69 19.61
C TYR A 90 0.23 -9.55 20.48
N ILE A 91 0.25 -8.32 19.94
CA ILE A 91 -0.34 -7.14 20.57
C ILE A 91 -1.60 -6.72 19.81
N SER A 92 -2.74 -6.84 20.50
CA SER A 92 -3.99 -6.18 20.12
C SER A 92 -4.07 -4.76 20.70
N GLY A 93 -5.01 -3.93 20.23
CA GLY A 93 -5.20 -2.59 20.80
C GLY A 93 -4.23 -1.58 20.21
N THR A 94 -3.48 -0.81 20.99
CA THR A 94 -2.62 0.30 20.51
C THR A 94 -1.14 -0.11 20.37
N PRO A 95 -0.71 -0.93 19.38
CA PRO A 95 0.70 -1.29 19.26
C PRO A 95 1.54 -0.08 18.86
N LEU A 96 2.69 0.04 19.52
CA LEU A 96 3.69 1.06 19.21
C LEU A 96 4.26 0.82 17.80
N LEU A 97 4.89 1.84 17.23
CA LEU A 97 5.63 1.69 15.98
C LEU A 97 6.67 0.55 16.07
N ALA A 98 7.35 0.41 17.21
CA ALA A 98 8.33 -0.64 17.43
C ALA A 98 7.71 -2.05 17.35
N ASP A 99 6.49 -2.25 17.85
CA ASP A 99 5.77 -3.53 17.80
C ASP A 99 5.42 -3.92 16.35
N ARG A 100 4.97 -2.93 15.58
CA ARG A 100 4.62 -3.08 14.16
C ARG A 100 5.86 -3.45 13.33
N VAL A 101 6.97 -2.76 13.59
CA VAL A 101 8.26 -3.04 12.95
C VAL A 101 8.78 -4.42 13.33
N ARG A 102 8.60 -4.87 14.59
CA ARG A 102 8.94 -6.25 14.98
C ARG A 102 8.14 -7.29 14.20
N GLY A 103 6.84 -7.07 14.00
CA GLY A 103 5.99 -7.94 13.18
C GLY A 103 6.48 -8.04 11.74
N ILE A 104 6.82 -6.91 11.12
CA ILE A 104 7.42 -6.88 9.77
C ILE A 104 8.73 -7.67 9.74
N LYS A 105 9.61 -7.45 10.72
CA LYS A 105 10.93 -8.11 10.79
C LYS A 105 10.88 -9.63 10.96
N ARG A 106 9.77 -10.17 11.49
CA ARG A 106 9.55 -11.62 11.62
C ARG A 106 8.86 -12.26 10.42
N GLY A 107 8.45 -11.47 9.44
CA GLY A 107 7.82 -11.94 8.22
C GLY A 107 8.73 -12.81 7.36
N ALA A 108 8.14 -13.73 6.59
CA ALA A 108 8.86 -14.63 5.70
C ALA A 108 9.63 -13.90 4.58
N MET A 109 9.17 -12.72 4.17
CA MET A 109 9.84 -11.90 3.14
C MET A 109 10.96 -11.02 3.69
N TYR A 110 11.01 -10.78 5.01
CA TYR A 110 11.95 -9.81 5.58
C TYR A 110 13.42 -10.13 5.31
N PRO A 111 13.90 -11.41 5.35
CA PRO A 111 15.29 -11.72 5.05
C PRO A 111 15.78 -11.25 3.67
N TYR A 112 14.88 -11.15 2.69
CA TYR A 112 15.20 -10.74 1.31
C TYR A 112 15.21 -9.22 1.11
N ILE A 113 14.61 -8.46 2.03
CA ILE A 113 14.52 -6.99 1.98
C ILE A 113 15.46 -6.35 3.00
N ASN A 114 15.55 -6.95 4.18
CA ASN A 114 16.31 -6.51 5.35
C ASN A 114 16.15 -5.01 5.70
N ASN A 115 15.02 -4.41 5.33
CA ASN A 115 14.73 -3.00 5.58
C ASN A 115 13.22 -2.78 5.72
N HIS A 116 12.74 -2.55 6.94
CA HIS A 116 11.32 -2.35 7.21
C HIS A 116 10.75 -1.07 6.58
N GLN A 117 11.58 -0.09 6.24
CA GLN A 117 11.13 1.15 5.62
C GLN A 117 10.56 0.92 4.21
N MET A 118 10.97 -0.17 3.55
CA MET A 118 10.44 -0.56 2.24
C MET A 118 8.97 -1.02 2.29
N TYR A 119 8.44 -1.30 3.48
CA TYR A 119 7.03 -1.66 3.69
C TYR A 119 6.11 -0.45 3.90
N HIS A 120 6.68 0.75 3.93
CA HIS A 120 5.98 2.00 4.21
C HIS A 120 6.16 3.00 3.07
N CYS A 121 5.06 3.62 2.65
CA CYS A 121 5.10 4.67 1.66
C CYS A 121 5.52 6.00 2.32
N PRO A 122 6.54 6.72 1.79
CA PRO A 122 6.93 8.03 2.32
C PRO A 122 5.87 9.15 2.20
N GLY A 123 4.80 8.91 1.45
CA GLY A 123 3.61 9.76 1.35
C GLY A 123 2.50 9.40 2.33
N ASP A 124 2.54 8.20 2.93
CA ASP A 124 1.57 7.74 3.91
C ASP A 124 1.89 8.36 5.28
N ASN A 125 1.06 9.32 5.71
CA ASN A 125 1.26 9.98 7.00
C ASN A 125 0.37 9.39 8.10
N ARG A 126 -0.33 8.27 7.87
CA ARG A 126 -1.26 7.69 8.86
C ARG A 126 -0.57 7.29 10.16
N TYR A 127 0.73 7.00 10.13
CA TYR A 127 1.52 6.76 11.35
C TYR A 127 1.89 8.04 12.12
N GLN A 128 1.80 9.22 11.50
CA GLN A 128 2.21 10.51 12.07
C GLN A 128 1.04 11.47 12.34
N THR A 129 -0.12 11.26 11.72
CA THR A 129 -1.27 12.17 11.83
C THR A 129 -1.85 12.14 13.25
N GLY A 130 -2.58 13.20 13.61
CA GLY A 130 -3.26 13.37 14.92
C GLY A 130 -4.34 12.32 15.24
N ALA A 131 -4.43 11.25 14.44
CA ALA A 131 -5.19 10.06 14.78
C ALA A 131 -4.66 9.45 16.09
N PRO A 132 -5.55 8.93 16.95
CA PRO A 132 -5.15 8.20 18.14
C PRO A 132 -4.21 7.06 17.77
N GLU A 133 -3.26 6.73 18.65
CA GLU A 133 -2.21 5.75 18.37
C GLU A 133 -2.73 4.38 17.89
N HIS A 134 -3.91 3.96 18.34
CA HIS A 134 -4.55 2.72 17.86
C HIS A 134 -4.81 2.75 16.35
N GLN A 135 -5.20 3.89 15.79
CA GLN A 135 -5.59 4.02 14.38
C GLN A 135 -4.40 4.25 13.44
N ARG A 136 -3.18 4.31 13.97
CA ARG A 136 -1.97 4.63 13.21
C ARG A 136 -1.44 3.41 12.48
N MET A 137 -1.62 3.36 11.17
CA MET A 137 -1.04 2.29 10.34
C MET A 137 0.36 2.66 9.88
N TYR A 138 1.27 1.68 9.90
CA TYR A 138 2.65 1.86 9.42
C TYR A 138 2.88 1.20 8.05
N ARG A 139 2.36 -0.01 7.84
CA ARG A 139 2.50 -0.70 6.56
C ARG A 139 1.55 -0.06 5.54
N SER A 140 2.08 0.33 4.38
CA SER A 140 1.30 1.00 3.33
C SER A 140 0.97 0.09 2.14
N TYR A 141 1.68 -1.03 2.02
CA TYR A 141 1.50 -1.99 0.94
C TYR A 141 0.82 -3.25 1.46
N ILE A 142 0.04 -3.90 0.62
CA ILE A 142 -0.58 -5.20 0.90
C ILE A 142 -0.60 -6.09 -0.33
N ILE A 143 -0.64 -7.39 -0.08
CA ILE A 143 -0.84 -8.42 -1.09
C ILE A 143 -2.36 -8.60 -1.26
N PRO A 144 -2.92 -8.65 -2.49
CA PRO A 144 -4.32 -8.97 -2.71
C PRO A 144 -4.75 -10.30 -2.09
N ASP A 145 -5.98 -10.37 -1.56
CA ASP A 145 -6.47 -11.58 -0.85
C ASP A 145 -6.48 -12.85 -1.72
N VAL A 146 -6.64 -12.72 -3.04
CA VAL A 146 -6.57 -13.86 -3.95
C VAL A 146 -5.19 -14.54 -3.95
N LEU A 147 -4.14 -13.83 -3.55
CA LEU A 147 -2.78 -14.33 -3.38
C LEU A 147 -2.52 -14.78 -1.93
N SER A 148 -3.55 -14.98 -1.11
CA SER A 148 -3.38 -15.46 0.26
C SER A 148 -2.82 -16.87 0.35
N ALA A 149 -2.76 -17.63 -0.75
CA ALA A 149 -2.38 -19.04 -0.79
C ALA A 149 -3.05 -19.87 0.33
N ALA A 150 -4.20 -19.39 0.82
CA ALA A 150 -4.95 -19.97 1.91
C ALA A 150 -5.75 -21.15 1.38
N ARG A 151 -6.13 -22.05 2.29
CA ARG A 151 -7.12 -23.08 1.96
C ARG A 151 -8.46 -22.40 1.62
N LYS A 152 -9.18 -22.94 0.64
CA LYS A 152 -10.52 -22.45 0.27
C LYS A 152 -11.43 -22.39 1.51
N GLY A 153 -12.08 -21.24 1.72
CA GLY A 153 -13.04 -21.03 2.83
C GLY A 153 -12.40 -20.67 4.18
N PHE A 154 -11.12 -20.32 4.20
CA PHE A 154 -10.43 -19.89 5.43
C PHE A 154 -10.85 -18.50 5.91
N HIS A 155 -11.11 -17.56 4.99
CA HIS A 155 -11.82 -16.31 5.28
C HIS A 155 -13.15 -16.22 4.50
N SER A 156 -14.17 -15.68 5.15
CA SER A 156 -15.57 -16.06 4.88
C SER A 156 -16.30 -15.21 3.84
N TRP A 157 -15.84 -14.01 3.51
CA TRP A 157 -16.66 -13.10 2.68
C TRP A 157 -16.26 -13.06 1.19
N THR A 158 -15.03 -12.68 0.85
CA THR A 158 -14.50 -12.65 -0.53
C THR A 158 -13.79 -13.94 -0.89
N GLU A 159 -12.96 -14.47 0.02
CA GLU A 159 -12.13 -15.65 -0.22
C GLU A 159 -12.91 -16.95 -0.47
N ALA A 160 -13.99 -17.19 0.28
CA ALA A 160 -14.87 -18.32 0.03
C ALA A 160 -15.45 -18.36 -1.39
N ARG A 161 -15.39 -17.22 -2.11
CA ARG A 161 -15.94 -17.03 -3.44
C ARG A 161 -14.88 -16.88 -4.54
N TYR A 162 -13.58 -16.82 -4.21
CA TYR A 162 -12.51 -17.05 -5.19
C TYR A 162 -12.56 -18.54 -5.58
N ARG A 163 -12.73 -18.83 -6.88
CA ARG A 163 -12.78 -20.22 -7.33
C ARG A 163 -11.40 -20.88 -7.29
N TYR A 164 -10.34 -20.09 -7.51
CA TYR A 164 -8.95 -20.52 -7.54
C TYR A 164 -8.04 -19.48 -6.87
N PHE A 165 -7.07 -20.00 -6.13
CA PHE A 165 -6.02 -19.23 -5.47
C PHE A 165 -4.68 -19.72 -6.02
N PRO A 166 -3.86 -18.84 -6.62
CA PRO A 166 -2.50 -19.21 -6.95
C PRO A 166 -1.77 -19.68 -5.69
N LYS A 167 -1.16 -20.86 -5.73
CA LYS A 167 -0.28 -21.34 -4.65
C LYS A 167 1.18 -21.12 -4.96
N LYS A 168 1.48 -21.00 -6.26
CA LYS A 168 2.81 -20.77 -6.79
C LYS A 168 2.87 -19.52 -7.64
N LEU A 169 4.01 -18.85 -7.63
CA LEU A 169 4.27 -17.67 -8.47
C LEU A 169 4.16 -18.04 -9.95
N THR A 170 4.58 -19.25 -10.33
CA THR A 170 4.48 -19.78 -11.70
C THR A 170 3.04 -19.99 -12.18
N GLU A 171 2.05 -19.98 -11.29
CA GLU A 171 0.64 -20.07 -11.68
C GLU A 171 0.10 -18.71 -12.14
N ILE A 172 0.77 -17.60 -11.82
CA ILE A 172 0.36 -16.25 -12.22
C ILE A 172 0.72 -16.03 -13.69
N THR A 173 -0.28 -16.07 -14.56
CA THR A 173 -0.12 -15.80 -15.99
C THR A 173 -0.16 -14.30 -16.28
N HIS A 174 0.42 -13.88 -17.41
CA HIS A 174 0.52 -12.47 -17.80
C HIS A 174 1.17 -11.58 -16.72
N ALA A 175 2.36 -11.96 -16.25
CA ALA A 175 3.04 -11.35 -15.11
C ALA A 175 3.16 -9.81 -15.18
N SER A 176 3.35 -9.24 -16.38
CA SER A 176 3.41 -7.78 -16.60
C SER A 176 2.06 -7.05 -16.49
N LYS A 177 0.96 -7.78 -16.31
CA LYS A 177 -0.37 -7.20 -16.08
C LYS A 177 -0.89 -7.48 -14.68
N LYS A 178 -0.35 -8.46 -13.96
CA LYS A 178 -0.89 -8.90 -12.68
C LYS A 178 -0.11 -8.28 -11.54
N TYR A 179 -0.76 -7.48 -10.69
CA TYR A 179 -0.12 -6.92 -9.50
C TYR A 179 -0.02 -7.96 -8.38
N LEU A 180 1.11 -7.97 -7.69
CA LEU A 180 1.36 -8.72 -6.45
C LEU A 180 1.15 -7.85 -5.21
N PHE A 181 1.41 -6.55 -5.34
CA PHE A 181 1.30 -5.58 -4.26
C PHE A 181 0.47 -4.38 -4.69
N VAL A 182 -0.36 -3.91 -3.78
CA VAL A 182 -1.14 -2.67 -3.94
C VAL A 182 -0.86 -1.76 -2.76
N GLU A 183 -0.89 -0.45 -3.00
CA GLU A 183 -0.81 0.55 -1.95
C GLU A 183 -2.21 0.80 -1.38
N SER A 184 -2.36 0.63 -0.07
CA SER A 184 -3.66 0.55 0.60
C SER A 184 -3.93 1.73 1.52
N GLU A 185 -5.16 2.23 1.44
CA GLU A 185 -5.74 3.19 2.38
C GLU A 185 -6.60 2.46 3.42
N PHE A 186 -6.22 1.23 3.82
CA PHE A 186 -6.98 0.44 4.78
C PHE A 186 -7.43 1.30 5.98
N GLN A 187 -8.72 1.28 6.23
CA GLN A 187 -9.42 2.28 7.05
C GLN A 187 -10.20 1.64 8.19
N ASN A 188 -9.90 0.40 8.57
CA ASN A 188 -10.65 -0.27 9.62
C ASN A 188 -10.16 0.18 11.01
N PRO A 189 -10.96 0.96 11.78
CA PRO A 189 -10.55 1.43 13.10
C PRO A 189 -10.56 0.33 14.16
N ASN A 190 -11.17 -0.83 13.87
CA ASN A 190 -11.26 -1.96 14.80
C ASN A 190 -9.97 -2.78 14.83
N PHE A 191 -9.20 -2.70 13.74
CA PHE A 191 -7.99 -3.45 13.54
C PHE A 191 -6.84 -2.47 13.45
N ASN A 192 -6.12 -2.34 14.55
CA ASN A 192 -5.06 -1.37 14.73
C ASN A 192 -3.79 -1.76 13.96
N TYR A 193 -3.91 -2.60 12.94
CA TYR A 193 -2.96 -2.95 11.89
C TYR A 193 -3.77 -3.61 10.77
N ASP A 194 -3.16 -3.78 9.60
CA ASP A 194 -3.83 -4.40 8.48
C ASP A 194 -3.70 -5.94 8.56
N HIS A 195 -4.80 -6.60 8.93
CA HIS A 195 -4.88 -8.05 9.12
C HIS A 195 -4.97 -8.82 7.80
N GLY A 196 -5.49 -8.19 6.76
CA GLY A 196 -5.88 -8.84 5.52
C GLY A 196 -4.91 -8.60 4.39
N GLY A 197 -5.28 -9.13 3.24
CA GLY A 197 -4.90 -8.58 1.96
C GLY A 197 -5.96 -7.59 1.47
N TRP A 198 -5.76 -7.12 0.24
CA TRP A 198 -6.73 -6.25 -0.41
C TRP A 198 -7.86 -7.09 -1.00
N SER A 199 -9.08 -6.90 -0.51
CA SER A 199 -10.25 -7.61 -1.00
C SER A 199 -10.83 -6.93 -2.24
N PHE A 200 -11.00 -7.73 -3.30
CA PHE A 200 -11.64 -7.32 -4.55
C PHE A 200 -12.35 -8.54 -5.16
N ALA A 201 -13.66 -8.43 -5.39
CA ALA A 201 -14.51 -9.56 -5.80
C ALA A 201 -15.41 -9.26 -7.03
N PRO A 202 -14.81 -8.92 -8.17
CA PRO A 202 -15.48 -8.32 -9.34
C PRO A 202 -16.49 -9.20 -10.09
N TRP A 203 -16.47 -10.52 -9.90
CA TRP A 203 -17.47 -11.45 -10.46
C TRP A 203 -18.69 -11.66 -9.54
N ILE A 204 -18.73 -10.98 -8.40
CA ILE A 204 -19.73 -11.17 -7.36
C ILE A 204 -20.58 -9.93 -7.25
N ASP A 205 -19.89 -8.81 -7.01
CA ASP A 205 -20.46 -7.50 -7.10
C ASP A 205 -19.44 -6.54 -7.70
N THR A 206 -19.95 -5.45 -8.27
CA THR A 206 -19.17 -4.40 -8.89
C THR A 206 -18.73 -3.33 -7.87
N ARG A 207 -18.80 -3.65 -6.57
CA ARG A 207 -18.53 -2.68 -5.50
C ARG A 207 -17.04 -2.70 -5.15
N TRP A 208 -16.56 -1.60 -4.58
CA TRP A 208 -15.30 -1.63 -3.83
C TRP A 208 -15.55 -2.31 -2.48
N VAL A 209 -14.60 -3.13 -2.05
CA VAL A 209 -14.63 -3.79 -0.73
C VAL A 209 -13.66 -3.09 0.22
N ASP A 210 -12.44 -2.87 -0.26
CA ASP A 210 -11.40 -2.12 0.44
C ASP A 210 -10.89 -0.93 -0.39
N ALA A 211 -10.52 0.14 0.31
CA ALA A 211 -9.96 1.34 -0.28
C ALA A 211 -8.47 1.19 -0.64
N LEU A 212 -8.07 1.76 -1.78
CA LEU A 212 -6.67 1.88 -2.18
C LEU A 212 -6.15 3.28 -1.92
N ALA A 213 -4.83 3.41 -1.86
CA ALA A 213 -4.16 4.64 -1.47
C ALA A 213 -4.47 5.84 -2.38
N THR A 214 -4.43 7.03 -1.77
CA THR A 214 -4.49 8.31 -2.51
C THR A 214 -3.26 9.20 -2.26
N PHE A 215 -2.23 8.65 -1.62
CA PHE A 215 -1.06 9.36 -1.09
C PHE A 215 -0.33 10.22 -2.13
N HIS A 216 -0.32 9.80 -3.40
CA HIS A 216 0.46 10.45 -4.45
C HIS A 216 -0.37 11.31 -5.38
N SER A 217 -0.92 12.40 -4.83
CA SER A 217 -1.84 13.29 -5.54
C SER A 217 -3.00 12.48 -6.13
N LYS A 218 -3.82 11.82 -5.31
CA LYS A 218 -4.96 10.98 -5.78
C LYS A 218 -4.53 9.84 -6.69
N SER A 219 -3.40 9.22 -6.37
CA SER A 219 -2.86 8.07 -7.10
C SER A 219 -2.42 7.01 -6.10
N ALA A 220 -2.44 5.75 -6.54
CA ALA A 220 -1.85 4.61 -5.84
C ALA A 220 -0.71 4.01 -6.68
N THR A 221 0.19 3.30 -6.02
CA THR A 221 1.23 2.50 -6.67
C THR A 221 0.94 1.00 -6.59
N PHE A 222 1.43 0.28 -7.58
CA PHE A 222 1.21 -1.14 -7.76
C PHE A 222 2.54 -1.81 -8.13
N GLY A 223 2.85 -2.94 -7.51
CA GLY A 223 3.99 -3.80 -7.87
C GLY A 223 3.51 -5.03 -8.64
N PHE A 224 4.11 -5.33 -9.79
CA PHE A 224 3.66 -6.35 -10.75
C PHE A 224 4.53 -7.59 -10.73
N ALA A 225 3.95 -8.74 -11.12
CA ALA A 225 4.59 -10.04 -10.99
C ALA A 225 5.85 -10.25 -11.85
N ASP A 226 6.12 -9.38 -12.82
CA ASP A 226 7.34 -9.39 -13.64
C ASP A 226 8.48 -8.52 -13.06
N GLY A 227 8.27 -7.86 -11.91
CA GLY A 227 9.28 -6.99 -11.29
C GLY A 227 9.04 -5.50 -11.43
N HIS A 228 8.16 -5.04 -12.33
CA HIS A 228 7.94 -3.60 -12.49
C HIS A 228 6.97 -3.03 -11.45
N ALA A 229 6.91 -1.71 -11.38
CA ALA A 229 5.92 -1.00 -10.58
C ALA A 229 5.37 0.19 -11.36
N GLU A 230 4.08 0.41 -11.25
CA GLU A 230 3.34 1.48 -11.93
C GLU A 230 2.58 2.34 -10.91
N LYS A 231 2.40 3.61 -11.23
CA LYS A 231 1.52 4.51 -10.50
C LYS A 231 0.27 4.75 -11.32
N TYR A 232 -0.90 4.50 -10.73
CA TYR A 232 -2.18 4.78 -11.36
C TYR A 232 -2.86 5.98 -10.70
N LYS A 233 -3.21 6.98 -11.51
CA LYS A 233 -3.94 8.17 -11.10
C LYS A 233 -5.43 7.90 -11.17
N TRP A 234 -6.14 8.01 -10.05
CA TRP A 234 -7.59 7.86 -10.01
C TRP A 234 -8.25 8.94 -10.86
N VAL A 235 -9.02 8.52 -11.87
CA VAL A 235 -9.64 9.43 -12.84
C VAL A 235 -11.06 9.82 -12.44
N HIS A 236 -11.78 8.96 -11.72
CA HIS A 236 -13.12 9.27 -11.24
C HIS A 236 -13.10 9.92 -9.86
N SER A 237 -13.96 10.93 -9.70
CA SER A 237 -14.03 11.70 -8.46
C SER A 237 -14.57 10.87 -7.30
N GLU A 238 -15.51 9.98 -7.60
CA GLU A 238 -16.12 9.04 -6.68
C GLU A 238 -15.09 8.09 -6.10
N THR A 239 -14.17 7.57 -6.92
CA THR A 239 -13.14 6.62 -6.49
C THR A 239 -12.26 7.20 -5.39
N TRP A 240 -11.59 8.33 -5.64
CA TRP A 240 -10.68 8.88 -4.63
C TRP A 240 -11.42 9.46 -3.43
N ARG A 241 -12.66 9.92 -3.58
CA ARG A 241 -13.50 10.37 -2.45
C ARG A 241 -13.94 9.21 -1.56
N ILE A 242 -14.28 8.06 -2.15
CA ILE A 242 -14.52 6.83 -1.39
C ILE A 242 -13.25 6.44 -0.64
N PHE A 243 -12.10 6.47 -1.32
CA PHE A 243 -10.86 6.04 -0.72
C PHE A 243 -10.38 6.92 0.42
N ILE A 244 -10.68 8.22 0.45
CA ILE A 244 -10.36 9.07 1.61
C ILE A 244 -11.48 9.09 2.67
N GLY A 245 -12.56 8.34 2.49
CA GLY A 245 -13.70 8.29 3.41
C GLY A 245 -14.70 9.45 3.29
N ASP A 246 -14.58 10.33 2.28
CA ASP A 246 -15.52 11.41 1.99
C ASP A 246 -16.88 10.89 1.46
N LEU A 247 -16.87 9.68 0.88
CA LEU A 247 -18.06 8.97 0.41
C LEU A 247 -18.05 7.56 1.01
N PRO A 248 -19.21 7.00 1.41
CA PRO A 248 -19.24 5.62 1.89
C PRO A 248 -18.81 4.67 0.77
N ILE A 249 -18.13 3.58 1.13
CA ILE A 249 -17.68 2.59 0.15
C ILE A 249 -18.84 1.94 -0.64
N SER A 250 -20.04 2.00 -0.07
CA SER A 250 -21.30 1.63 -0.71
C SER A 250 -21.79 2.64 -1.75
N THR A 251 -21.13 3.77 -2.01
CA THR A 251 -21.60 4.77 -2.98
C THR A 251 -21.54 4.26 -4.43
N LEU A 252 -20.81 3.18 -4.72
CA LEU A 252 -20.75 2.54 -6.04
C LEU A 252 -21.46 1.17 -6.06
N GLN A 253 -22.79 1.11 -5.85
CA GLN A 253 -23.62 -0.11 -6.06
C GLN A 253 -24.35 -0.11 -7.43
N PRO A 254 -25.04 -1.21 -7.79
CA PRO A 254 -24.55 -2.28 -8.66
C PRO A 254 -24.64 -1.95 -10.17
N ASP A 255 -25.41 -0.91 -10.53
CA ASP A 255 -25.71 -0.57 -11.92
C ASP A 255 -24.96 0.69 -12.42
N ALA A 256 -24.26 1.40 -11.52
CA ALA A 256 -23.41 2.54 -11.82
C ALA A 256 -21.89 2.26 -11.62
N GLY A 257 -21.55 1.07 -11.11
CA GLY A 257 -20.29 0.79 -10.38
C GLY A 257 -19.05 0.44 -11.20
N VAL A 258 -19.14 0.33 -12.53
CA VAL A 258 -17.98 -0.02 -13.37
C VAL A 258 -17.42 1.22 -14.04
N ASN A 259 -16.62 1.96 -13.28
CA ASN A 259 -15.88 3.11 -13.79
C ASN A 259 -14.49 2.71 -14.32
N ALA A 260 -13.76 3.64 -14.93
CA ALA A 260 -12.45 3.33 -15.51
C ALA A 260 -11.42 2.84 -14.47
N ASP A 261 -11.48 3.36 -13.24
CA ASP A 261 -10.58 2.97 -12.15
C ASP A 261 -10.82 1.51 -11.71
N TRP A 262 -12.10 1.14 -11.57
CA TRP A 262 -12.51 -0.22 -11.21
C TRP A 262 -12.10 -1.22 -12.30
N ARG A 263 -12.34 -0.88 -13.58
CA ARG A 263 -11.94 -1.74 -14.72
C ARG A 263 -10.43 -1.93 -14.77
N TRP A 264 -9.67 -0.85 -14.54
CA TRP A 264 -8.21 -0.91 -14.53
C TRP A 264 -7.71 -1.90 -13.48
N CYS A 265 -8.30 -1.88 -12.28
CA CYS A 265 -7.97 -2.81 -11.21
C CYS A 265 -8.37 -4.24 -11.57
N TRP A 266 -9.56 -4.44 -12.14
CA TRP A 266 -10.07 -5.76 -12.55
C TRP A 266 -9.22 -6.46 -13.59
N GLU A 267 -8.89 -5.78 -14.69
CA GLU A 267 -8.08 -6.36 -15.77
C GLU A 267 -6.71 -6.87 -15.29
N ARG A 268 -6.21 -6.28 -14.20
CA ARG A 268 -4.89 -6.52 -13.61
C ARG A 268 -4.95 -7.34 -12.32
N PHE A 269 -6.14 -7.74 -11.88
CA PHE A 269 -6.30 -8.52 -10.66
C PHE A 269 -5.68 -9.93 -10.85
N PRO A 270 -4.86 -10.41 -9.91
CA PRO A 270 -4.10 -11.66 -10.02
C PRO A 270 -4.96 -12.90 -9.74
N TYR A 271 -6.20 -12.90 -10.23
CA TYR A 271 -7.07 -14.06 -10.26
C TYR A 271 -6.90 -14.82 -11.57
N LEU A 272 -6.92 -16.15 -11.50
CA LEU A 272 -6.89 -17.03 -12.67
C LEU A 272 -8.33 -17.37 -13.07
N HIS A 273 -8.78 -16.82 -14.19
CA HIS A 273 -10.01 -17.28 -14.82
C HIS A 273 -9.83 -18.73 -15.32
N GLU A 274 -10.93 -19.48 -15.50
CA GLU A 274 -10.88 -20.85 -16.04
C GLU A 274 -10.16 -20.95 -17.39
N THR A 275 -10.18 -19.86 -18.15
CA THR A 275 -9.55 -19.69 -19.46
C THR A 275 -8.07 -19.29 -19.39
N GLU A 276 -7.55 -18.88 -18.23
CA GLU A 276 -6.18 -18.36 -18.05
C GLU A 276 -5.23 -19.40 -17.45
N ARG A 277 -5.65 -20.68 -17.37
CA ARG A 277 -4.84 -21.76 -16.80
C ARG A 277 -3.79 -22.30 -17.78
N PRO A 278 -2.59 -22.67 -17.30
CA PRO A 278 -1.77 -23.65 -18.00
C PRO A 278 -2.55 -24.96 -18.11
N ARG A 279 -2.58 -25.57 -19.31
CA ARG A 279 -3.19 -26.89 -19.54
C ARG A 279 -2.39 -27.99 -18.85
#